data_AF-M4VFJ4-F1
#
_entry.id   AF-M4VFJ4-F1
#
_cell.length_a   1.000
_cell.length_b   1.000
_cell.length_c   1.000
_cell.angle_alpha   90.00
_cell.angle_beta   90.00
_cell.angle_gamma   90.00
#
_symmetry.space_group_name_H-M   'P 1'
#
loop_
_entity.id
_entity.type
_entity.pdbx_description
1 polymer ?
#
loop_
_entity_poly.entity_id
_entity_poly.type
_entity_poly.pdbx_seq_one_letter_code
_entity_poly.pdbx_strand_id
1 'polypeptide(L)'
;MSRSIKAAILLVSLSSSAAFAAGGHHDDHIPFDKIAFQAINLGILLIGIFFFIRKSIVEAFKNRREDFLAKSEQTKSALKEAEAALSGIKDKLSNLEAGEKKSLENAQHEANVLKANIIKDAEHSAEKMKKDAQLIIANELSKARAEINAAILDQALASATQKLSSNAQSGTAQEAAFVKQLDQVKA
;
A
#
# COMPACT_ATOMS: atom_id res chain seq x y z
N MET A 1 13.02 -55.80 -11.37
CA MET A 1 13.43 -57.23 -11.36
C MET A 1 14.53 -57.42 -12.40
N SER A 2 15.78 -57.56 -11.97
CA SER A 2 16.93 -57.67 -12.88
C SER A 2 16.79 -58.91 -13.79
N ARG A 3 17.32 -58.82 -15.02
CA ARG A 3 17.29 -59.93 -16.00
C ARG A 3 17.84 -61.24 -15.44
N SER A 4 18.78 -61.16 -14.50
CA SER A 4 19.35 -62.28 -13.76
C SER A 4 18.37 -62.98 -12.80
N ILE A 5 17.43 -62.27 -12.18
CA ILE A 5 16.38 -62.88 -11.32
C ILE A 5 15.43 -63.72 -12.18
N LYS A 6 14.99 -63.17 -13.30
CA LYS A 6 14.10 -63.89 -14.23
C LYS A 6 14.78 -65.14 -14.78
N ALA A 7 16.07 -65.04 -15.12
CA ALA A 7 16.86 -66.18 -15.60
C ALA A 7 17.03 -67.27 -14.53
N ALA A 8 17.32 -66.91 -13.27
CA ALA A 8 17.49 -67.89 -12.19
C ALA A 8 16.16 -68.60 -11.84
N ILE A 9 15.05 -67.87 -11.78
CA ILE A 9 13.71 -68.44 -11.56
C ILE A 9 13.31 -69.35 -12.73
N LEU A 10 13.59 -68.92 -13.98
CA LEU A 10 13.34 -69.72 -15.17
C LEU A 10 14.17 -71.01 -15.18
N LEU A 11 15.44 -70.96 -14.78
CA LEU A 11 16.36 -72.10 -14.75
C LEU A 11 16.00 -73.12 -13.66
N VAL A 12 15.53 -72.65 -12.50
CA VAL A 12 14.97 -73.51 -11.44
C VAL A 12 13.65 -74.14 -11.88
N SER A 13 12.78 -73.41 -12.58
CA SER A 13 11.53 -73.96 -13.11
C SER A 13 11.73 -74.99 -14.24
N LEU A 14 12.77 -74.83 -15.06
CA LEU A 14 13.14 -75.79 -16.11
C LEU A 14 13.79 -77.07 -15.57
N SER A 15 14.30 -77.05 -14.34
CA SER A 15 14.93 -78.21 -13.69
C SER A 15 13.91 -79.18 -13.05
N SER A 16 12.61 -78.85 -13.07
CA SER A 16 11.52 -79.73 -12.59
C SER A 16 11.11 -80.83 -13.58
N SER A 17 11.85 -81.04 -14.66
CA SER A 17 11.50 -82.08 -15.64
C SER A 17 11.83 -83.48 -15.12
N ALA A 18 10.75 -84.24 -14.87
CA ALA A 18 10.64 -85.67 -14.60
C ALA A 18 11.06 -86.20 -13.21
N ALA A 19 10.23 -85.91 -12.19
CA ALA A 19 10.00 -86.87 -11.11
C ALA A 19 8.72 -87.67 -11.44
N PHE A 20 8.83 -88.59 -12.40
CA PHE A 20 7.79 -89.59 -12.66
C PHE A 20 7.87 -90.63 -11.54
N ALA A 21 6.94 -90.59 -10.59
CA ALA A 21 6.73 -91.68 -9.65
C ALA A 21 6.06 -92.84 -10.39
N ALA A 22 6.86 -93.63 -11.12
CA ALA A 22 6.43 -94.95 -11.58
C ALA A 22 6.34 -95.86 -10.35
N GLY A 23 5.13 -96.35 -10.05
CA GLY A 23 4.92 -97.36 -9.04
C GLY A 23 5.55 -98.70 -9.42
N GLY A 24 6.01 -99.42 -8.39
CA GLY A 24 6.06 -100.89 -8.36
C GLY A 24 7.42 -101.54 -8.61
N HIS A 25 8.19 -101.78 -7.55
CA HIS A 25 8.62 -103.12 -7.15
C HIS A 25 9.35 -103.07 -5.80
N HIS A 26 9.08 -104.06 -4.94
CA HIS A 26 9.69 -104.33 -3.64
C HIS A 26 11.19 -103.95 -3.58
N ASP A 27 11.52 -103.02 -2.68
CA ASP A 27 12.73 -103.08 -1.85
C ASP A 27 12.45 -102.22 -0.61
N ASP A 28 12.56 -102.84 0.56
CA ASP A 28 12.25 -102.29 1.90
C ASP A 28 13.36 -101.32 2.39
N HIS A 29 14.01 -100.64 1.45
CA HIS A 29 15.14 -99.77 1.69
C HIS A 29 14.74 -98.33 1.38
N ILE A 30 14.76 -97.47 2.41
CA ILE A 30 14.66 -96.03 2.24
C ILE A 30 15.73 -95.62 1.21
N PRO A 31 15.37 -94.97 0.08
CA PRO A 31 16.33 -94.62 -0.96
C PRO A 31 17.15 -93.40 -0.52
N PHE A 32 18.04 -93.61 0.46
CA PHE A 32 18.90 -92.59 1.05
C PHE A 32 19.73 -91.85 -0.01
N ASP A 33 20.13 -92.52 -1.09
CA ASP A 33 20.85 -91.88 -2.20
C ASP A 33 19.99 -90.82 -2.91
N LYS A 34 18.72 -91.13 -3.22
CA LYS A 34 17.82 -90.17 -3.88
C LYS A 34 17.49 -88.99 -2.95
N ILE A 35 17.32 -89.27 -1.66
CA ILE A 35 17.08 -88.24 -0.63
C ILE A 35 18.32 -87.36 -0.45
N ALA A 36 19.53 -87.93 -0.45
CA ALA A 36 20.78 -87.18 -0.34
C ALA A 36 21.00 -86.27 -1.56
N PHE A 37 20.78 -86.75 -2.79
CA PHE A 37 20.85 -85.92 -3.99
C PHE A 37 19.82 -84.78 -3.98
N GLN A 38 18.58 -85.05 -3.54
CA GLN A 38 17.56 -84.01 -3.38
C GLN A 38 17.92 -83.00 -2.28
N ALA A 39 18.51 -83.44 -1.16
CA ALA A 39 18.96 -82.58 -0.08
C ALA A 39 20.13 -81.67 -0.50
N ILE A 40 21.07 -82.19 -1.29
CA ILE A 40 22.16 -81.39 -1.88
C ILE A 40 21.59 -80.34 -2.84
N ASN A 41 20.65 -80.72 -3.71
CA ASN A 41 20.00 -79.79 -4.63
C ASN A 41 19.23 -78.68 -3.88
N LEU A 42 18.51 -79.04 -2.81
CA LEU A 42 17.84 -78.08 -1.94
C LEU A 42 18.85 -77.16 -1.23
N GLY A 43 19.97 -77.71 -0.76
CA GLY A 43 21.04 -76.94 -0.12
C GLY A 43 21.63 -75.89 -1.07
N ILE A 44 21.94 -76.27 -2.31
CA ILE A 44 22.44 -75.35 -3.34
C ILE A 44 21.41 -74.26 -3.65
N LEU A 45 20.12 -74.62 -3.76
CA LEU A 45 19.04 -73.67 -3.98
C LEU A 45 18.93 -72.67 -2.81
N LEU A 46 18.94 -73.14 -1.57
CA LEU A 46 18.85 -72.31 -0.37
C LEU A 46 20.05 -71.36 -0.25
N ILE A 47 21.27 -71.82 -0.56
CA ILE A 47 22.48 -70.98 -0.55
C ILE A 47 22.37 -69.88 -1.61
N GLY A 48 21.93 -70.23 -2.82
CA GLY A 48 21.71 -69.25 -3.91
C GLY A 48 20.67 -68.19 -3.54
N ILE A 49 19.54 -68.62 -2.97
CA ILE A 49 18.48 -67.72 -2.50
C ILE A 49 18.98 -66.83 -1.36
N PHE A 50 19.66 -67.40 -0.36
CA PHE A 50 20.18 -66.66 0.78
C PHE A 50 21.16 -65.56 0.35
N PHE A 51 22.07 -65.87 -0.59
CA PHE A 51 23.05 -64.90 -1.05
C PHE A 51 22.41 -63.75 -1.86
N PHE A 52 21.31 -64.04 -2.56
CA PHE A 52 20.58 -63.04 -3.35
C PHE A 52 19.68 -62.15 -2.48
N ILE A 53 18.91 -62.76 -1.58
CA ILE A 53 17.91 -62.06 -0.76
C ILE A 53 18.58 -61.19 0.31
N ARG A 54 19.67 -61.65 0.93
CA ARG A 54 20.34 -60.91 2.02
C ARG A 54 20.69 -59.48 1.62
N LYS A 55 21.14 -59.27 0.38
CA LYS A 55 21.53 -57.94 -0.11
C LYS A 55 20.30 -57.04 -0.29
N SER A 56 19.27 -57.54 -0.97
CA SER A 56 18.05 -56.77 -1.23
C SER A 56 17.28 -56.40 0.03
N ILE A 57 17.25 -57.28 1.04
CA ILE A 57 16.58 -57.00 2.30
C ILE A 57 17.33 -55.91 3.08
N VAL A 58 18.65 -56.05 3.24
CA VAL A 58 19.46 -55.06 3.97
C VAL A 58 19.38 -53.70 3.29
N GLU A 59 19.43 -53.65 1.97
CA GLU A 59 19.30 -52.42 1.19
C GLU A 59 17.91 -51.77 1.34
N ALA A 60 16.83 -52.57 1.30
CA ALA A 60 15.47 -52.06 1.49
C ALA A 60 15.26 -51.46 2.89
N PHE A 61 15.75 -52.12 3.95
CA PHE A 61 15.66 -51.58 5.31
C PHE A 61 16.55 -50.36 5.52
N LYS A 62 17.74 -50.31 4.88
CA LYS A 62 18.62 -49.14 4.91
C LYS A 62 17.93 -47.94 4.23
N ASN A 63 17.41 -48.12 3.03
CA ASN A 63 16.70 -47.07 2.28
C ASN A 63 15.49 -46.57 3.08
N ARG A 64 14.69 -47.46 3.67
CA ARG A 64 13.54 -47.07 4.51
C ARG A 64 13.96 -46.22 5.71
N ARG A 65 15.09 -46.55 6.35
CA ARG A 65 15.64 -45.76 7.46
C ARG A 65 16.11 -44.40 6.98
N GLU A 66 16.84 -44.35 5.87
CA GLU A 66 17.32 -43.10 5.28
C GLU A 66 16.16 -42.19 4.86
N ASP A 67 15.12 -42.74 4.21
CA ASP A 67 13.91 -42.01 3.84
C ASP A 67 13.20 -41.43 5.07
N PHE A 68 13.09 -42.22 6.15
CA PHE A 68 12.44 -41.76 7.38
C PHE A 68 13.25 -40.64 8.06
N LEU A 69 14.58 -40.77 8.12
CA LEU A 69 15.46 -39.75 8.67
C LEU A 69 15.42 -38.47 7.82
N ALA A 70 15.49 -38.61 6.48
CA ALA A 70 15.40 -37.48 5.56
C ALA A 70 14.07 -36.75 5.70
N LYS A 71 12.95 -37.47 5.79
CA LYS A 71 11.63 -36.87 5.95
C LYS A 71 11.43 -36.23 7.32
N SER A 72 12.00 -36.83 8.37
CA SER A 72 12.02 -36.23 9.71
C SER A 72 12.80 -34.93 9.73
N GLU A 73 13.99 -34.90 9.12
CA GLU A 73 14.82 -33.70 9.04
C GLU A 73 14.15 -32.61 8.20
N GLN A 74 13.55 -32.97 7.06
CA GLN A 74 12.79 -32.04 6.24
C GLN A 74 11.64 -31.41 7.02
N THR A 75 10.92 -32.19 7.83
CA THR A 75 9.81 -31.71 8.64
C THR A 75 10.29 -30.78 9.75
N LYS A 76 11.43 -31.09 10.40
CA LYS A 76 12.05 -30.21 11.39
C LYS A 76 12.51 -28.89 10.78
N SER A 77 13.14 -28.91 9.60
CA SER A 77 13.54 -27.69 8.89
C SER A 77 12.33 -26.86 8.52
N ALA A 78 11.29 -27.47 7.95
CA ALA A 78 10.06 -26.78 7.58
C ALA A 78 9.35 -26.15 8.79
N LEU A 79 9.32 -26.85 9.93
CA LEU A 79 8.77 -26.32 11.17
C LEU A 79 9.59 -25.12 11.67
N LYS A 80 10.93 -25.23 11.69
CA LYS A 80 11.81 -24.13 12.09
C LYS A 80 11.67 -22.90 11.19
N GLU A 81 11.55 -23.11 9.88
CA GLU A 81 11.30 -22.05 8.90
C GLU A 81 9.93 -21.39 9.12
N ALA A 82 8.89 -22.18 9.37
CA ALA A 82 7.55 -21.67 9.67
C ALA A 82 7.52 -20.88 10.98
N GLU A 83 8.21 -21.35 12.03
CA GLU A 83 8.34 -20.63 13.30
C GLU A 83 9.10 -19.31 13.12
N ALA A 84 10.20 -19.31 12.36
CA ALA A 84 10.95 -18.10 12.04
C ALA A 84 10.11 -17.10 11.24
N ALA A 85 9.36 -17.58 10.25
CA ALA A 85 8.44 -16.75 9.47
C ALA A 85 7.32 -16.15 10.35
N LEU A 86 6.76 -16.95 11.27
CA LEU A 86 5.73 -16.51 12.20
C LEU A 86 6.25 -15.48 13.19
N SER A 87 7.46 -15.66 13.72
CA SER A 87 8.13 -14.64 14.55
C SER A 87 8.32 -13.34 13.78
N GLY A 88 8.84 -13.42 12.54
CA GLY A 88 9.03 -12.23 11.71
C GLY A 88 7.73 -11.51 11.35
N ILE A 89 6.63 -12.24 11.16
CA ILE A 89 5.30 -11.65 10.95
C ILE A 89 4.79 -10.96 12.22
N LYS A 90 4.96 -11.59 13.40
CA LYS A 90 4.58 -10.99 14.68
C LYS A 90 5.35 -9.69 14.96
N ASP A 91 6.65 -9.67 14.69
CA ASP A 91 7.48 -8.48 14.88
C ASP A 91 7.04 -7.35 13.94
N LYS A 92 6.75 -7.68 12.67
CA LYS A 92 6.19 -6.71 11.71
C LYS A 92 4.83 -6.19 12.17
N LEU A 93 3.96 -7.04 12.67
CA LEU A 93 2.64 -6.64 13.17
C LEU A 93 2.76 -5.71 14.37
N SER A 94 3.61 -6.05 15.35
CA SER A 94 3.87 -5.20 16.51
C SER A 94 4.43 -3.83 16.11
N ASN A 95 5.32 -3.79 15.12
CA ASN A 95 5.86 -2.52 14.61
C ASN A 95 4.80 -1.69 13.88
N LEU A 96 3.89 -2.33 13.13
CA LEU A 96 2.79 -1.65 12.46
C LEU A 96 1.79 -1.08 13.48
N GLU A 97 1.40 -1.86 14.50
CA GLU A 97 0.49 -1.40 15.55
C GLU A 97 1.10 -0.22 16.35
N ALA A 98 2.40 -0.28 16.65
CA ALA A 98 3.10 0.84 17.27
C ALA A 98 3.17 2.06 16.35
N GLY A 99 3.38 1.84 15.05
CA GLY A 99 3.38 2.87 14.02
C GLY A 99 2.02 3.56 13.85
N GLU A 100 0.92 2.79 13.90
CA GLU A 100 -0.44 3.30 13.77
C GLU A 100 -0.79 4.25 14.92
N LYS A 101 -0.54 3.85 16.17
CA LYS A 101 -0.78 4.71 17.34
C LYS A 101 0.01 6.01 17.26
N LYS A 102 1.30 5.91 16.93
CA LYS A 102 2.17 7.09 16.77
C LYS A 102 1.69 7.98 15.62
N SER A 103 1.25 7.40 14.51
CA SER A 103 0.72 8.15 13.37
C SER A 103 -0.57 8.87 13.73
N LEU A 104 -1.46 8.25 14.51
CA LEU A 104 -2.69 8.87 14.97
C LEU A 104 -2.42 10.03 15.94
N GLU A 105 -1.53 9.83 16.91
CA GLU A 105 -1.10 10.87 17.84
C GLU A 105 -0.46 12.06 17.12
N ASN A 106 0.44 11.79 16.18
CA ASN A 106 1.06 12.83 15.35
C ASN A 106 0.01 13.58 14.52
N ALA A 107 -0.92 12.88 13.86
CA ALA A 107 -1.96 13.50 13.07
C ALA A 107 -2.89 14.38 13.92
N GLN A 108 -3.24 13.95 15.14
CA GLN A 108 -4.01 14.77 16.06
C GLN A 108 -3.24 16.01 16.52
N HIS A 109 -1.95 15.86 16.83
CA HIS A 109 -1.09 16.98 17.21
C HIS A 109 -0.96 17.99 16.06
N GLU A 110 -0.65 17.54 14.85
CA GLU A 110 -0.54 18.36 13.65
C GLU A 110 -1.85 19.06 13.31
N ALA A 111 -2.99 18.37 13.42
CA ALA A 111 -4.30 18.97 13.20
C ALA A 111 -4.59 20.09 14.20
N ASN A 112 -4.24 19.90 15.48
CA ASN A 112 -4.42 20.93 16.50
C ASN A 112 -3.51 22.14 16.27
N VAL A 113 -2.25 21.91 15.89
CA VAL A 113 -1.30 22.98 15.55
C VAL A 113 -1.78 23.75 14.32
N LEU A 114 -2.18 23.05 13.26
CA LEU A 114 -2.69 23.67 12.04
C LEU A 114 -3.96 24.47 12.31
N LYS A 115 -4.90 23.95 13.11
CA LYS A 115 -6.09 24.67 13.52
C LYS A 115 -5.74 25.95 14.28
N ALA A 116 -4.81 25.89 15.23
CA ALA A 116 -4.37 27.06 15.98
C ALA A 116 -3.73 28.11 15.06
N ASN A 117 -2.91 27.70 14.10
CA ASN A 117 -2.31 28.60 13.11
C ASN A 117 -3.36 29.24 12.20
N ILE A 118 -4.32 28.46 11.68
CA ILE A 118 -5.41 28.99 10.85
C ILE A 118 -6.21 30.06 11.61
N ILE A 119 -6.54 29.80 12.88
CA ILE A 119 -7.28 30.77 13.70
C ILE A 119 -6.45 32.04 13.90
N LYS A 120 -5.17 31.91 14.26
CA LYS A 120 -4.26 33.04 14.45
C LYS A 120 -4.11 33.88 13.18
N ASP A 121 -3.94 33.23 12.03
CA ASP A 121 -3.79 33.90 10.74
C ASP A 121 -5.10 34.59 10.32
N ALA A 122 -6.24 33.95 10.59
CA ALA A 122 -7.56 34.54 10.35
C ALA A 122 -7.80 35.78 11.24
N GLU A 123 -7.44 35.72 12.52
CA GLU A 123 -7.51 36.86 13.44
C GLU A 123 -6.62 38.01 12.98
N HIS A 124 -5.37 37.71 12.60
CA HIS A 124 -4.45 38.73 12.10
C HIS A 124 -4.94 39.38 10.80
N SER A 125 -5.46 38.56 9.87
CA SER A 125 -6.04 39.03 8.61
C SER A 125 -7.29 39.90 8.85
N ALA A 126 -8.16 39.49 9.78
CA ALA A 126 -9.34 40.28 10.16
C ALA A 126 -8.95 41.62 10.79
N GLU A 127 -7.93 41.64 11.66
CA GLU A 127 -7.42 42.87 12.26
C GLU A 127 -6.84 43.82 11.20
N LYS A 128 -6.05 43.28 10.27
CA LYS A 128 -5.51 44.04 9.14
C LYS A 128 -6.62 44.60 8.26
N MET A 129 -7.62 43.79 7.92
CA MET A 129 -8.77 44.20 7.12
C MET A 129 -9.55 45.32 7.79
N LYS A 130 -9.73 45.26 9.12
CA LYS A 130 -10.37 46.33 9.89
C LYS A 130 -9.57 47.64 9.84
N LYS A 131 -8.24 47.56 10.00
CA LYS A 131 -7.34 48.73 9.89
C LYS A 131 -7.38 49.34 8.49
N ASP A 132 -7.30 48.51 7.45
CA ASP A 132 -7.36 48.94 6.06
C ASP A 132 -8.71 49.60 5.74
N ALA A 133 -9.83 49.00 6.19
CA ALA A 133 -11.16 49.57 6.01
C ALA A 133 -11.31 50.93 6.72
N GLN A 134 -10.79 51.08 7.94
CA GLN A 134 -10.80 52.36 8.65
C GLN A 134 -10.02 53.44 7.91
N LEU A 135 -8.85 53.10 7.36
CA LEU A 135 -8.05 54.02 6.55
C LEU A 135 -8.77 54.44 5.27
N ILE A 136 -9.39 53.49 4.58
CA ILE A 136 -10.17 53.75 3.36
C ILE A 136 -11.36 54.66 3.67
N ILE A 137 -12.12 54.37 4.74
CA ILE A 137 -13.26 55.20 5.17
C ILE A 137 -12.80 56.63 5.48
N ALA A 138 -11.68 56.79 6.19
CA ALA A 138 -11.14 58.11 6.52
C ALA A 138 -10.75 58.90 5.26
N ASN A 139 -10.08 58.25 4.31
CA ASN A 139 -9.70 58.85 3.03
C ASN A 139 -10.92 59.25 2.21
N GLU A 140 -11.92 58.36 2.10
CA GLU A 140 -13.13 58.63 1.32
C GLU A 140 -13.97 59.74 1.96
N LEU A 141 -14.05 59.78 3.28
CA LEU A 141 -14.72 60.87 4.00
C LEU A 141 -14.01 62.22 3.77
N SER A 142 -12.67 62.23 3.80
CA SER A 142 -11.89 63.43 3.51
C SER A 142 -12.09 63.91 2.07
N LYS A 143 -12.10 62.97 1.12
CA LYS A 143 -12.33 63.26 -0.30
C LYS A 143 -13.74 63.79 -0.55
N ALA A 144 -14.77 63.13 -0.01
CA ALA A 144 -16.16 63.58 -0.12
C ALA A 144 -16.36 64.98 0.49
N ARG A 145 -15.71 65.28 1.63
CA ARG A 145 -15.73 66.64 2.22
C ARG A 145 -15.09 67.67 1.29
N ALA A 146 -13.94 67.35 0.69
CA ALA A 146 -13.27 68.24 -0.25
C ALA A 146 -14.13 68.51 -1.50
N GLU A 147 -14.75 67.47 -2.06
CA GLU A 147 -15.67 67.59 -3.21
C GLU A 147 -16.91 68.44 -2.88
N ILE A 148 -17.54 68.24 -1.72
CA ILE A 148 -18.67 69.05 -1.26
C ILE A 148 -18.24 70.52 -1.12
N ASN A 149 -17.09 70.79 -0.50
CA ASN A 149 -16.59 72.16 -0.35
C ASN A 149 -16.30 72.83 -1.70
N ALA A 150 -15.70 72.10 -2.65
CA ALA A 150 -15.46 72.59 -3.99
C ALA A 150 -16.78 72.93 -4.71
N ALA A 151 -17.78 72.05 -4.63
CA ALA A 151 -19.10 72.30 -5.21
C ALA A 151 -19.80 73.52 -4.60
N ILE A 152 -19.71 73.70 -3.28
CA ILE A 152 -20.25 74.89 -2.59
C ILE A 152 -19.55 76.17 -3.07
N LEU A 153 -18.22 76.15 -3.18
CA LEU A 153 -17.43 77.29 -3.65
C LEU A 153 -17.76 77.65 -5.10
N ASP A 154 -17.85 76.64 -5.98
CA ASP A 154 -18.23 76.84 -7.39
C ASP A 154 -19.63 77.44 -7.50
N GLN A 155 -20.59 76.94 -6.73
CA GLN A 155 -21.96 77.46 -6.76
C GLN A 155 -22.07 78.86 -6.13
N ALA A 156 -21.27 79.17 -5.11
CA ALA A 156 -21.16 80.50 -4.54
C ALA A 156 -20.54 81.49 -5.53
N LEU A 157 -19.48 81.10 -6.25
CA LEU A 157 -18.85 81.90 -7.30
C LEU A 157 -19.80 82.14 -8.47
N ALA A 158 -20.51 81.11 -8.93
CA ALA A 158 -21.51 81.22 -9.99
C ALA A 158 -22.63 82.20 -9.58
N SER A 159 -23.14 82.07 -8.35
CA SER A 159 -24.18 82.96 -7.81
C SER A 159 -23.70 84.40 -7.64
N ALA A 160 -22.47 84.60 -7.16
CA ALA A 160 -21.87 85.92 -7.00
C ALA A 160 -21.64 86.60 -8.36
N THR A 161 -21.11 85.85 -9.33
CA THR A 161 -20.92 86.33 -10.71
C THR A 161 -22.25 86.72 -11.34
N GLN A 162 -23.29 85.88 -11.20
CA GLN A 162 -24.63 86.19 -11.71
C GLN A 162 -25.19 87.48 -11.09
N LYS A 163 -25.06 87.67 -9.77
CA LYS A 163 -25.50 88.90 -9.07
C LYS A 163 -24.70 90.14 -9.49
N LEU A 164 -23.39 90.00 -9.66
CA LEU A 164 -22.52 91.09 -10.11
C LEU A 164 -22.85 91.50 -11.55
N SER A 165 -23.05 90.54 -12.45
CA SER A 165 -23.46 90.79 -13.83
C SER A 165 -24.85 91.43 -13.92
N SER A 166 -25.83 90.98 -13.13
CA SER A 166 -27.16 91.60 -13.09
C SER A 166 -27.14 93.02 -12.52
N ASN A 167 -26.30 93.28 -11.52
CA ASN A 167 -26.13 94.62 -10.95
C ASN A 167 -25.37 95.56 -11.90
N ALA A 168 -24.37 95.08 -12.61
CA ALA A 168 -23.66 95.87 -13.63
C ALA A 168 -24.59 96.25 -14.80
N GLN A 169 -25.47 95.34 -15.22
CA GLN A 169 -26.49 95.63 -16.24
C GLN A 169 -27.55 96.64 -15.77
N SER A 170 -27.94 96.59 -14.49
CA SER A 170 -28.91 97.56 -13.94
C SER A 170 -28.29 98.93 -13.66
N GLY A 171 -27.02 99.01 -13.26
CA GLY A 171 -26.29 100.28 -13.13
C GLY A 171 -26.08 100.97 -14.48
N THR A 172 -25.65 100.24 -15.51
CA THR A 172 -25.53 100.79 -16.88
C THR A 172 -26.88 101.14 -17.49
N ALA A 173 -27.95 100.39 -17.20
CA ALA A 173 -29.31 100.73 -17.61
C ALA A 173 -29.87 101.98 -16.89
N GLN A 174 -29.54 102.16 -15.61
CA GLN A 174 -29.89 103.37 -14.86
C GLN A 174 -29.13 104.60 -15.36
N GLU A 175 -27.86 104.45 -15.71
CA GLU A 175 -27.03 105.54 -16.26
C GLU A 175 -27.49 105.92 -17.67
N ALA A 176 -27.82 104.94 -18.52
CA ALA A 176 -28.41 105.18 -19.84
C ALA A 176 -29.82 105.83 -19.75
N ALA A 177 -30.65 105.43 -18.78
CA ALA A 177 -31.96 106.03 -18.56
C ALA A 177 -31.87 107.47 -18.02
N PHE A 178 -30.88 107.75 -17.16
CA PHE A 178 -30.61 109.07 -16.63
C PHE A 178 -30.09 110.04 -17.71
N VAL A 179 -29.16 109.60 -18.57
CA VAL A 179 -28.69 110.40 -19.71
C VAL A 179 -29.84 110.72 -20.69
N LYS A 180 -30.73 109.76 -20.94
CA LYS A 180 -31.92 109.98 -21.78
C LYS A 180 -32.90 110.99 -21.19
N GLN A 181 -33.04 111.04 -19.87
CA GLN A 181 -33.82 112.08 -19.18
C GLN A 181 -33.16 113.46 -19.24
N LEU A 182 -31.83 113.54 -19.16
CA LEU A 182 -31.11 114.80 -19.29
C LEU A 182 -31.18 115.39 -20.72
N ASP A 183 -31.16 114.53 -21.76
CA ASP A 183 -31.38 114.98 -23.15
C ASP A 183 -32.80 115.51 -23.38
N GLN A 184 -33.82 114.95 -22.71
CA GLN A 184 -35.20 115.44 -22.81
C GLN A 184 -35.46 116.79 -22.11
N VAL A 185 -34.55 117.25 -21.25
CA VAL A 185 -34.67 118.55 -20.55
C VAL A 185 -33.89 119.66 -21.29
N LYS A 186 -33.08 119.32 -22.29
CA LYS A 186 -32.30 120.28 -23.10
C LYS A 186 -32.82 120.53 -24.52
N ALA A 187 -33.99 119.98 -24.87
CA ALA A 187 -34.73 120.29 -26.09
C ALA A 187 -36.00 121.08 -25.75
#